data_AF-A0A485M716-F1
#
_entry.id   AF-A0A485M716-F1
#
_cell.length_a   1.000
_cell.length_b   1.000
_cell.length_c   1.000
_cell.angle_alpha   90.00
_cell.angle_beta   90.00
_cell.angle_gamma   90.00
#
_symmetry.space_group_name_H-M   'P 1'
#
loop_
_entity.id
_entity.type
_entity.pdbx_description
1 polymer ?
#
loop_
_entity_poly.entity_id
_entity_poly.type
_entity_poly.pdbx_seq_one_letter_code
_entity_poly.pdbx_strand_id
1 'polypeptide(L)'
;MNNGRSMPDRVEASLQALYREVDRIAGLLHRLHGDRLRCRKGCADCCIDGITVFEVEAHYILKHCSHLFRAHSAHPSGACAFLDPEGSCRIYPFRPYVCRTQGLPLRWIDEDQHPSPVEMRDICPLNDPGPPIVELPPDACWSIGPFEARLAGLQREMSGGSMGRVRLRDLFEEGQPVSLSGGHT
;
A
#
# COMPACT_ATOMS: atom_id res chain seq x y z
N MET A 1 12.73 -17.95 -14.33
CA MET A 1 12.91 -18.93 -13.25
C MET A 1 12.31 -18.32 -11.98
N ASN A 2 11.00 -18.50 -11.76
CA ASN A 2 10.34 -17.94 -10.57
C ASN A 2 10.06 -19.10 -9.61
N ASN A 3 10.94 -19.27 -8.62
CA ASN A 3 10.70 -20.21 -7.53
C ASN A 3 9.58 -19.59 -6.70
N GLY A 4 8.35 -20.07 -6.87
CA GLY A 4 7.19 -19.68 -6.08
C GLY A 4 7.40 -20.00 -4.61
N ARG A 5 8.12 -19.13 -3.90
CA ARG A 5 8.21 -19.17 -2.45
C ARG A 5 6.84 -18.76 -1.93
N SER A 6 6.04 -19.76 -1.59
CA SER A 6 4.82 -19.53 -0.81
C SER A 6 5.20 -18.74 0.45
N MET A 7 4.50 -17.65 0.70
CA MET A 7 4.66 -16.85 1.93
C MET A 7 4.42 -17.77 3.15
N PRO A 8 5.33 -17.80 4.15
CA PRO A 8 5.12 -18.59 5.35
C PRO A 8 3.88 -18.13 6.13
N ASP A 9 3.09 -19.05 6.67
CA ASP A 9 1.85 -18.73 7.41
C ASP A 9 2.08 -17.75 8.57
N ARG A 10 3.22 -17.85 9.26
CA ARG A 10 3.60 -16.93 10.35
C ARG A 10 3.84 -15.49 9.86
N VAL A 11 4.41 -15.33 8.66
CA VAL A 11 4.65 -14.02 8.04
C VAL A 11 3.32 -13.42 7.63
N GLU A 12 2.46 -14.22 7.01
CA GLU A 12 1.12 -13.78 6.63
C GLU A 12 0.29 -13.36 7.85
N ALA A 13 0.26 -14.17 8.91
CA ALA A 13 -0.45 -13.83 10.15
C ALA A 13 0.06 -12.51 10.75
N SER A 14 1.38 -12.28 10.71
CA SER A 14 2.00 -11.05 11.19
C SER A 14 1.69 -9.85 10.30
N LEU A 15 1.64 -10.03 8.98
CA LEU A 15 1.21 -8.98 8.04
C LEU A 15 -0.26 -8.61 8.26
N GLN A 16 -1.13 -9.60 8.45
CA GLN A 16 -2.53 -9.34 8.78
C GLN A 16 -2.70 -8.62 10.12
N ALA A 17 -1.90 -8.96 11.12
CA ALA A 17 -1.90 -8.26 12.41
C ALA A 17 -1.42 -6.80 12.26
N LEU A 18 -0.37 -6.58 11.46
CA LEU A 18 0.11 -5.24 11.10
C LEU A 18 -1.00 -4.43 10.42
N TYR A 19 -1.67 -4.98 9.40
CA TYR A 19 -2.77 -4.28 8.73
C TYR A 19 -3.95 -3.97 9.66
N ARG A 20 -4.35 -4.89 10.54
CA ARG A 20 -5.41 -4.63 11.53
C ARG A 20 -5.05 -3.48 12.46
N GLU A 21 -3.80 -3.39 12.87
CA GLU A 21 -3.31 -2.30 13.69
C GLU A 21 -3.27 -0.97 12.92
N VAL A 22 -2.78 -1.01 11.68
CA VAL A 22 -2.77 0.15 10.77
C VAL A 22 -4.18 0.68 10.56
N ASP A 23 -5.13 -0.18 10.20
CA ASP A 23 -6.52 0.21 9.98
C ASP A 23 -7.16 0.81 11.24
N ARG A 24 -6.87 0.25 12.43
CA ARG A 24 -7.36 0.77 13.70
C ARG A 24 -6.88 2.19 13.97
N ILE A 25 -5.57 2.43 13.82
CA ILE A 25 -4.98 3.75 14.09
C ILE A 25 -5.37 4.76 13.00
N ALA A 26 -5.31 4.35 11.74
CA ALA A 26 -5.78 5.15 10.61
C ALA A 26 -7.25 5.55 10.79
N GLY A 27 -8.11 4.64 11.26
CA GLY A 27 -9.51 4.93 11.56
C GLY A 27 -9.71 5.92 12.71
N LEU A 28 -8.82 5.92 13.73
CA LEU A 28 -8.83 6.93 14.79
C LEU A 28 -8.46 8.30 14.23
N LEU A 29 -7.36 8.39 13.47
CA LEU A 29 -6.94 9.63 12.81
C LEU A 29 -7.98 10.11 11.79
N HIS A 30 -8.64 9.20 11.09
CA HIS A 30 -9.69 9.54 10.14
C HIS A 30 -10.86 10.24 10.83
N ARG A 31 -11.26 9.74 12.00
CA ARG A 31 -12.29 10.39 12.83
C ARG A 31 -11.83 11.72 13.41
N LEU A 32 -10.58 11.78 13.89
CA LEU A 32 -10.00 13.00 14.46
C LEU A 32 -9.97 14.15 13.44
N HIS A 33 -9.67 13.83 12.18
CA HIS A 33 -9.57 14.80 11.09
C HIS A 33 -10.81 14.82 10.19
N GLY A 34 -11.98 14.37 10.69
CA GLY A 34 -13.19 14.20 9.89
C GLY A 34 -13.66 15.48 9.17
N ASP A 35 -13.34 16.66 9.72
CA ASP A 35 -13.70 17.95 9.12
C ASP A 35 -12.88 18.29 7.87
N ARG A 36 -11.66 17.76 7.74
CA ARG A 36 -10.75 18.05 6.61
C ARG A 36 -10.50 16.85 5.69
N LEU A 37 -10.57 15.62 6.19
CA LEU A 37 -10.28 14.43 5.38
C LEU A 37 -11.41 14.13 4.39
N ARG A 38 -11.08 14.16 3.10
CA ARG A 38 -11.96 13.78 1.98
C ARG A 38 -11.73 12.34 1.50
N CYS A 39 -10.63 11.70 1.91
CA CYS A 39 -10.26 10.36 1.49
C CYS A 39 -11.30 9.32 1.93
N ARG A 40 -11.88 8.60 0.98
CA ARG A 40 -12.86 7.51 1.20
C ARG A 40 -12.80 6.54 0.03
N LYS A 41 -13.52 5.42 0.11
CA LYS A 41 -13.71 4.55 -1.06
C LYS A 41 -14.26 5.38 -2.23
N GLY A 42 -13.60 5.30 -3.39
CA GLY A 42 -13.91 6.11 -4.58
C GLY A 42 -13.11 7.43 -4.68
N CYS A 43 -12.30 7.80 -3.69
CA CYS A 43 -11.27 8.82 -3.85
C CYS A 43 -10.05 8.20 -4.54
N ALA A 44 -9.68 8.71 -5.73
CA ALA A 44 -8.66 8.09 -6.59
C ALA A 44 -7.44 8.99 -6.88
N ASP A 45 -7.36 10.20 -6.33
CA ASP A 45 -6.29 11.15 -6.62
C ASP A 45 -4.88 10.64 -6.28
N CYS A 46 -4.74 9.80 -5.24
CA CYS A 46 -3.48 9.15 -4.91
C CYS A 46 -3.27 7.79 -5.61
N CYS A 47 -4.25 7.31 -6.37
CA CYS A 47 -4.21 6.03 -7.08
C CYS A 47 -3.47 6.18 -8.41
N ILE A 48 -2.16 6.43 -8.33
CA ILE A 48 -1.26 6.57 -9.47
C ILE A 48 -0.65 5.23 -9.87
N ASP A 49 -0.07 5.19 -11.06
CA ASP A 49 0.42 3.95 -11.67
C ASP A 49 1.75 3.45 -11.07
N GLY A 50 2.62 4.37 -10.63
CA GLY A 50 3.97 4.07 -10.17
C GLY A 50 4.08 3.49 -8.75
N ILE A 51 2.97 3.07 -8.14
CA ILE A 51 2.99 2.56 -6.76
C ILE A 51 3.74 1.23 -6.71
N THR A 52 4.78 1.18 -5.87
CA THR A 52 5.53 -0.05 -5.59
C THR A 52 5.32 -0.49 -4.15
N VAL A 53 5.29 -1.80 -3.95
CA VAL A 53 5.12 -2.45 -2.65
C VAL A 53 6.22 -3.48 -2.43
N PHE A 54 6.45 -3.89 -1.19
CA PHE A 54 7.32 -5.03 -0.94
C PHE A 54 6.70 -6.32 -1.50
N GLU A 55 7.56 -7.26 -1.88
CA GLU A 55 7.13 -8.58 -2.37
C GLU A 55 6.16 -9.27 -1.41
N VAL A 56 6.34 -9.10 -0.09
CA VAL A 56 5.45 -9.68 0.92
C VAL A 56 3.99 -9.22 0.77
N GLU A 57 3.79 -7.94 0.43
CA GLU A 57 2.45 -7.40 0.15
C GLU A 57 1.94 -7.83 -1.22
N ALA A 58 2.81 -7.91 -2.23
CA ALA A 58 2.48 -8.42 -3.55
C ALA A 58 1.95 -9.87 -3.50
N HIS A 59 2.66 -10.76 -2.78
CA HIS A 59 2.23 -12.15 -2.58
C HIS A 59 0.90 -12.23 -1.83
N TYR A 60 0.70 -11.38 -0.83
CA TYR A 60 -0.57 -11.29 -0.11
C TYR A 60 -1.73 -10.90 -1.05
N ILE A 61 -1.54 -9.88 -1.91
CA ILE A 61 -2.53 -9.47 -2.89
C ILE A 61 -2.82 -10.59 -3.90
N LEU A 62 -1.78 -11.21 -4.49
CA LEU A 62 -1.93 -12.31 -5.45
C LEU A 62 -2.72 -13.49 -4.87
N LYS A 63 -2.42 -13.88 -3.62
CA LYS A 63 -3.10 -14.97 -2.90
C LYS A 63 -4.59 -14.67 -2.70
N HIS A 64 -4.91 -13.50 -2.14
CA HIS A 64 -6.29 -13.17 -1.72
C HIS A 64 -7.17 -12.60 -2.83
N CYS A 65 -6.57 -12.04 -3.88
CA CYS A 65 -7.26 -11.43 -5.00
C CYS A 65 -7.17 -12.26 -6.30
N SER A 66 -6.85 -13.56 -6.22
CA SER A 66 -6.67 -14.42 -7.41
C SER A 66 -7.86 -14.38 -8.40
N HIS A 67 -9.09 -14.24 -7.90
CA HIS A 67 -10.29 -14.12 -8.73
C HIS A 67 -10.29 -12.85 -9.59
N LEU A 68 -9.71 -11.76 -9.10
CA LEU A 68 -9.67 -10.48 -9.79
C LEU A 68 -8.82 -10.56 -11.05
N PHE A 69 -7.65 -11.18 -10.97
CA PHE A 69 -6.71 -11.30 -12.09
C PHE A 69 -7.23 -12.22 -13.21
N ARG A 70 -8.12 -13.17 -12.88
CA ARG A 70 -8.81 -14.00 -13.88
C ARG A 70 -9.95 -13.26 -14.58
N ALA A 71 -10.65 -12.40 -13.85
CA ALA A 71 -11.87 -11.76 -14.31
C ALA A 71 -11.63 -10.40 -14.99
N HIS A 72 -10.49 -9.75 -14.75
CA HIS A 72 -10.27 -8.39 -15.22
C HIS A 72 -8.82 -8.15 -15.63
N SER A 73 -8.65 -7.28 -16.63
CA SER A 73 -7.37 -6.66 -16.95
C SER A 73 -7.04 -5.50 -16.00
N ALA A 74 -5.78 -5.09 -16.02
CA ALA A 74 -5.32 -3.86 -15.38
C ALA A 74 -6.08 -2.66 -15.93
N HIS A 75 -6.36 -1.68 -15.07
CA HIS A 75 -6.79 -0.35 -15.51
C HIS A 75 -5.74 0.25 -16.48
N PRO A 76 -6.17 1.04 -17.50
CA PRO A 76 -5.27 1.77 -18.36
C PRO A 76 -4.15 2.52 -17.61
N SER A 77 -2.96 2.56 -18.23
CA SER A 77 -1.79 3.26 -17.70
C SER A 77 -2.07 4.74 -17.43
N GLY A 78 -1.35 5.31 -16.46
CA GLY A 78 -1.59 6.67 -15.95
C GLY A 78 -2.43 6.71 -14.67
N ALA A 79 -3.05 5.60 -14.27
CA ALA A 79 -3.67 5.42 -12.96
C ALA A 79 -3.37 4.02 -12.41
N CYS A 80 -3.66 3.81 -11.13
CA CYS A 80 -3.43 2.52 -10.46
C CYS A 80 -4.16 1.39 -11.19
N ALA A 81 -3.43 0.31 -11.50
CA ALA A 81 -3.95 -0.85 -12.21
C ALA A 81 -5.17 -1.53 -11.57
N PHE A 82 -5.40 -1.32 -10.26
CA PHE A 82 -6.50 -1.92 -9.49
C PHE A 82 -7.78 -1.07 -9.44
N LEU A 83 -7.86 0.07 -10.12
CA LEU A 83 -9.10 0.85 -10.22
C LEU A 83 -10.11 0.16 -11.14
N ASP A 84 -11.38 0.07 -10.74
CA ASP A 84 -12.49 -0.23 -11.65
C ASP A 84 -12.83 0.98 -12.55
N PRO A 85 -13.68 0.81 -13.58
CA PRO A 85 -14.05 1.91 -14.48
C PRO A 85 -14.68 3.12 -13.77
N GLU A 86 -15.27 2.91 -12.60
CA GLU A 86 -15.88 3.95 -11.76
C GLU A 86 -14.87 4.62 -10.80
N GLY A 87 -13.59 4.24 -10.85
CA GLY A 87 -12.52 4.82 -10.03
C GLY A 87 -12.45 4.27 -8.61
N SER A 88 -13.16 3.18 -8.31
CA SER A 88 -13.08 2.46 -7.04
C SER A 88 -11.99 1.39 -7.06
N CYS A 89 -11.28 1.24 -5.94
CA CYS A 89 -10.22 0.22 -5.83
C CYS A 89 -10.84 -1.17 -5.68
N ARG A 90 -10.55 -2.06 -6.64
CA ARG A 90 -11.04 -3.45 -6.66
C ARG A 90 -10.46 -4.33 -5.55
N ILE A 91 -9.30 -3.95 -4.99
CA ILE A 91 -8.65 -4.63 -3.86
C ILE A 91 -8.79 -3.86 -2.54
N TYR A 92 -9.84 -3.04 -2.38
CA TYR A 92 -9.98 -2.15 -1.21
C TYR A 92 -9.73 -2.83 0.16
N PRO A 93 -10.23 -4.06 0.43
CA PRO A 93 -9.95 -4.77 1.69
C PRO A 93 -8.49 -5.26 1.83
N PHE A 94 -7.82 -5.48 0.71
CA PHE A 94 -6.47 -6.03 0.60
C PHE A 94 -5.44 -4.98 0.18
N ARG A 95 -5.76 -3.69 0.36
CA ARG A 95 -4.83 -2.60 0.03
C ARG A 95 -3.50 -2.76 0.78
N PRO A 96 -2.37 -2.44 0.14
CA PRO A 96 -1.07 -2.45 0.81
C PRO A 96 -0.98 -1.30 1.83
N TYR A 97 0.04 -1.35 2.68
CA TYR A 97 0.32 -0.40 3.75
C TYR A 97 0.26 1.06 3.27
N VAL A 98 0.97 1.37 2.18
CA VAL A 98 1.04 2.73 1.62
C VAL A 98 -0.35 3.30 1.29
N CYS A 99 -1.25 2.46 0.76
CA CYS A 99 -2.60 2.85 0.40
C CYS A 99 -3.55 2.98 1.61
N ARG A 100 -3.22 2.35 2.75
CA ARG A 100 -4.01 2.42 3.99
C ARG A 100 -3.77 3.73 4.74
N THR A 101 -2.57 4.29 4.61
CA THR A 101 -2.14 5.50 5.31
C THR A 101 -2.22 6.75 4.44
N GLN A 102 -2.34 6.58 3.12
CA GLN A 102 -2.43 7.69 2.17
C GLN A 102 -3.59 8.63 2.46
N GLY A 103 -3.28 9.93 2.44
CA GLY A 103 -4.23 11.00 2.71
C GLY A 103 -4.26 11.48 4.16
N LEU A 104 -3.78 10.68 5.12
CA LEU A 104 -3.63 11.13 6.50
C LEU A 104 -2.55 12.22 6.62
N PRO A 105 -2.56 13.06 7.67
CA PRO A 105 -1.39 13.83 8.05
C PRO A 105 -0.27 12.86 8.41
N LEU A 106 0.84 12.94 7.71
CA LEU A 106 2.01 12.06 7.84
C LEU A 106 3.07 12.74 8.71
N ARG A 107 3.83 11.92 9.43
CA ARG A 107 4.98 12.34 10.24
C ARG A 107 6.09 11.30 10.14
N TRP A 108 7.32 11.74 9.90
CA TRP A 108 8.52 10.90 9.94
C TRP A 108 9.73 11.71 10.41
N ILE A 109 10.80 11.00 10.80
CA ILE A 109 12.08 11.61 11.13
C ILE A 109 13.00 11.34 9.94
N ASP A 110 13.55 12.40 9.36
CA ASP A 110 14.58 12.34 8.33
C ASP A 110 15.95 12.50 8.98
N GLU A 111 16.74 11.43 8.93
CA GLU A 111 18.11 11.38 9.47
C GLU A 111 19.17 11.40 8.37
N ASP A 112 18.77 11.17 7.11
CA ASP A 112 19.70 10.92 5.99
C ASP A 112 19.96 12.20 5.17
N GLN A 113 18.96 13.08 5.06
CA GLN A 113 19.04 14.28 4.21
C GLN A 113 19.52 15.53 4.97
N HIS A 114 19.75 15.43 6.28
CA HIS A 114 20.08 16.56 7.14
C HIS A 114 21.21 16.23 8.13
N PRO A 115 22.02 17.23 8.56
CA PRO A 115 23.09 17.02 9.55
C PRO A 115 22.63 16.55 10.94
N SER A 116 21.35 16.68 11.23
CA SER A 116 20.70 16.27 12.47
C SER A 116 19.29 15.73 12.16
N PRO A 117 18.72 14.83 12.97
CA PRO A 117 17.36 14.34 12.76
C PRO A 117 16.34 15.48 12.67
N VAL A 118 15.60 15.56 11.56
CA VAL A 118 14.55 16.56 11.33
C VAL A 118 13.20 15.87 11.28
N GLU A 119 12.22 16.39 12.01
CA GLU A 119 10.84 15.94 11.86
C GLU A 119 10.22 16.53 10.60
N MET A 120 9.74 15.66 9.74
CA MET A 120 9.06 15.99 8.50
C MET A 120 7.58 15.64 8.59
N ARG A 121 6.75 16.44 7.94
CA ARG A 121 5.31 16.25 7.88
C ARG A 121 4.79 16.55 6.49
N ASP A 122 3.76 15.82 6.08
CA ASP A 122 3.08 16.04 4.81
C ASP A 122 1.60 15.64 4.93
N ILE A 123 0.75 16.13 4.05
CA ILE A 123 -0.65 15.75 3.94
C ILE A 123 -1.09 15.83 2.48
N CYS A 124 -2.06 15.01 2.09
CA CYS A 124 -2.68 15.16 0.78
C CYS A 124 -3.22 16.59 0.60
N PRO A 125 -2.93 17.27 -0.54
CA PRO A 125 -3.40 18.63 -0.80
C PRO A 125 -4.93 18.80 -0.69
N LEU A 126 -5.70 17.76 -1.03
CA LEU A 126 -7.17 17.77 -0.90
C LEU A 126 -7.65 17.80 0.55
N ASN A 127 -6.81 17.34 1.47
CA ASN A 127 -7.06 17.26 2.90
C ASN A 127 -6.38 18.40 3.66
N ASP A 128 -5.59 19.25 2.99
CA ASP A 128 -4.86 20.36 3.60
C ASP A 128 -5.70 21.63 3.94
N PRO A 129 -7.00 21.77 3.64
CA PRO A 129 -7.78 22.85 4.26
C PRO A 129 -7.83 22.71 5.78
N GLY A 130 -7.48 23.75 6.53
CA GLY A 130 -7.53 23.77 8.00
C GLY A 130 -6.24 24.29 8.65
N PRO A 131 -6.03 24.00 9.95
CA PRO A 131 -4.79 24.35 10.64
C PRO A 131 -3.55 23.76 9.93
N PRO A 132 -2.44 24.51 9.86
CA PRO A 132 -1.20 24.01 9.29
C PRO A 132 -0.76 22.69 9.93
N ILE A 133 -0.35 21.72 9.11
CA ILE A 133 0.02 20.38 9.61
C ILE A 133 1.22 20.40 10.58
N VAL A 134 2.07 21.41 10.47
CA VAL A 134 3.22 21.63 11.35
C VAL A 134 2.80 22.00 12.78
N GLU A 135 1.59 22.51 12.97
CA GLU A 135 1.03 22.88 14.28
C GLU A 135 0.27 21.74 14.95
N LEU A 136 -0.03 20.64 14.23
CA LEU A 136 -0.74 19.51 14.80
C LEU A 136 0.08 18.84 15.92
N PRO A 137 -0.57 18.29 16.96
CA PRO A 137 0.16 17.48 17.93
C PRO A 137 0.66 16.18 17.26
N PRO A 138 1.82 15.62 17.67
CA PRO A 138 2.42 14.46 17.00
C PRO A 138 1.51 13.22 16.90
N ASP A 139 0.65 13.02 17.89
CA ASP A 139 -0.32 11.92 17.95
C ASP A 139 -1.56 12.12 17.06
N ALA A 140 -1.74 13.34 16.52
CA ALA A 140 -2.67 13.60 15.44
C ALA A 140 -2.09 13.30 14.05
N CYS A 141 -0.84 12.86 13.95
CA CYS A 141 -0.20 12.48 12.69
C CYS A 141 0.12 10.98 12.64
N TRP A 142 0.00 10.39 11.45
CA TRP A 142 0.46 9.03 11.19
C TRP A 142 1.99 8.98 11.22
N SER A 143 2.55 8.32 12.23
CA SER A 143 4.00 8.11 12.34
C SER A 143 4.45 6.94 11.45
N ILE A 144 5.14 7.25 10.36
CA ILE A 144 5.49 6.28 9.29
C ILE A 144 6.51 5.23 9.77
N GLY A 145 7.66 5.69 10.28
CA GLY A 145 8.85 4.86 10.48
C GLY A 145 8.64 3.53 11.22
N PRO A 146 7.93 3.50 12.37
CA PRO A 146 7.72 2.26 13.11
C PRO A 146 6.99 1.17 12.32
N PHE A 147 6.04 1.53 11.45
CA PHE A 147 5.27 0.57 10.66
C PHE A 147 6.05 0.11 9.43
N GLU A 148 6.78 1.01 8.78
CA GLU A 148 7.67 0.64 7.67
C GLU A 148 8.79 -0.30 8.11
N ALA A 149 9.39 -0.05 9.28
CA ALA A 149 10.41 -0.92 9.85
C ALA A 149 9.88 -2.34 10.12
N ARG A 150 8.65 -2.45 10.63
CA ARG A 150 7.97 -3.75 10.85
C ARG A 150 7.67 -4.45 9.53
N LEU A 151 7.12 -3.74 8.55
CA LEU A 151 6.85 -4.29 7.23
C LEU A 151 8.13 -4.75 6.53
N ALA A 152 9.22 -3.98 6.62
CA ALA A 152 10.54 -4.35 6.14
C ALA A 152 11.10 -5.59 6.87
N GLY A 153 10.79 -5.76 8.15
CA GLY A 153 11.07 -6.99 8.89
C GLY A 153 10.39 -8.21 8.27
N LEU A 154 9.09 -8.12 7.98
CA LEU A 154 8.32 -9.18 7.32
C LEU A 154 8.83 -9.51 5.93
N GLN A 155 9.21 -8.48 5.16
CA GLN A 155 9.84 -8.65 3.84
C GLN A 155 11.15 -9.45 3.96
N ARG A 156 12.06 -9.05 4.84
CA ARG A 156 13.34 -9.76 5.05
C ARG A 156 13.12 -11.21 5.46
N GLU A 157 12.16 -11.44 6.34
CA GLU A 157 11.83 -12.78 6.82
C GLU A 157 11.32 -13.69 5.69
N MET A 158 10.43 -13.18 4.83
CA MET A 158 9.89 -13.93 3.70
C MET A 158 10.94 -14.21 2.62
N SER A 159 11.71 -13.19 2.26
CA SER A 159 12.60 -13.25 1.11
C SER A 159 13.97 -13.85 1.43
N GLY A 160 14.30 -14.03 2.71
CA GLY A 160 15.65 -14.40 3.16
C GLY A 160 16.63 -13.22 3.09
N GLY A 161 16.14 -11.99 3.30
CA GLY A 161 16.95 -10.77 3.39
C GLY A 161 16.87 -9.82 2.19
N SER A 162 16.27 -10.24 1.07
CA SER A 162 16.03 -9.36 -0.08
C SER A 162 14.98 -8.29 0.22
N MET A 163 15.23 -7.06 -0.22
CA MET A 163 14.33 -5.91 -0.09
C MET A 163 13.65 -5.54 -1.42
N GLY A 164 13.28 -6.56 -2.21
CA GLY A 164 12.64 -6.43 -3.50
C GLY A 164 11.32 -5.64 -3.43
N ARG A 165 11.08 -4.81 -4.44
CA ARG A 165 9.83 -4.07 -4.63
C ARG A 165 9.20 -4.44 -5.96
N VAL A 166 7.88 -4.56 -5.96
CA VAL A 166 7.06 -4.92 -7.12
C VAL A 166 6.12 -3.76 -7.42
N ARG A 167 5.97 -3.36 -8.68
CA ARG A 167 4.94 -2.38 -9.05
C ARG A 167 3.58 -3.06 -9.00
N LEU A 168 2.58 -2.38 -8.45
CA LEU A 168 1.22 -2.96 -8.37
C LEU A 168 0.65 -3.38 -9.74
N ARG A 169 1.02 -2.66 -10.81
CA ARG A 169 0.64 -3.02 -12.19
C ARG A 169 1.18 -4.38 -12.62
N ASP A 170 2.42 -4.70 -12.28
CA ASP A 170 3.12 -5.91 -12.74
C ASP A 170 2.43 -7.19 -12.22
N LEU A 171 1.64 -7.08 -11.13
CA LEU A 171 0.83 -8.19 -10.62
C LEU A 171 -0.22 -8.72 -11.62
N PHE A 172 -0.64 -7.92 -12.60
CA PHE A 172 -1.55 -8.37 -13.66
C PHE A 172 -0.84 -9.18 -14.75
N GLU A 173 0.48 -9.12 -14.85
CA GLU A 173 1.28 -9.98 -15.73
C GLU A 173 1.54 -11.34 -15.07
N GLU A 174 1.77 -11.33 -13.75
CA GLU A 174 2.00 -12.55 -12.95
C GLU A 174 0.73 -13.33 -12.62
N GLY A 175 -0.40 -12.63 -12.44
CA GLY A 175 -1.68 -13.21 -12.04
C GLY A 175 -2.52 -13.80 -13.18
N GLN A 176 -2.12 -13.63 -14.44
CA GLN A 176 -2.84 -14.19 -15.58
C GLN A 176 -2.56 -15.70 -15.71
N PRO A 177 -3.58 -16.53 -16.00
CA PRO A 177 -3.33 -17.91 -16.36
C PRO A 177 -2.46 -17.93 -17.63
N VAL A 178 -1.38 -18.72 -17.59
CA VAL A 178 -0.55 -18.99 -18.78
C VAL A 178 -1.48 -19.50 -19.87
N SER A 179 -1.66 -18.71 -20.92
CA SER A 179 -2.32 -19.19 -22.13
C SER A 179 -1.43 -20.26 -22.73
N LEU A 180 -1.79 -21.53 -22.58
CA LEU A 180 -1.23 -22.60 -23.39
C LEU A 180 -1.68 -22.34 -24.83
N SER A 181 -0.96 -21.50 -25.56
CA SER A 181 -1.11 -21.38 -26.99
C SER A 181 -0.71 -22.73 -27.60
N GLY A 182 -1.73 -23.49 -28.01
CA GLY A 182 -1.61 -24.82 -28.56
C GLY A 182 -0.65 -24.87 -29.75
N GLY A 183 0.15 -25.92 -29.78
CA GLY A 183 0.88 -26.32 -30.96
C GLY A 183 -0.10 -26.49 -32.12
N HIS A 184 0.15 -25.77 -33.20
CA HIS A 184 -0.32 -26.14 -34.52
C HIS A 184 0.82 -26.90 -35.19
N THR A 185 0.53 -28.18 -35.44
CA THR A 185 1.05 -29.10 -36.47
C THR A 185 2.35 -28.74 -37.18
#